data_AF-A0A264VRU3-F1
#
_entry.id   AF-A0A264VRU3-F1
#
_cell.length_a   1.000
_cell.length_b   1.000
_cell.length_c   1.000
_cell.angle_alpha   90.00
_cell.angle_beta   90.00
_cell.angle_gamma   90.00
#
_symmetry.space_group_name_H-M   'P 1'
#
loop_
_entity.id
_entity.type
_entity.pdbx_description
1 polymer ?
#
loop_
_entity_poly.entity_id
_entity_poly.type
_entity_poly.pdbx_seq_one_letter_code
_entity_poly.pdbx_strand_id
1 'polypeptide(L)'
;MDNLFFILTLIALIAFILGLIKPKLVLMPNRMKSSLVYSVTFLILLSIFIAFIPSSDTQKQIENQISIDEQEHAQPQNMQAKQNQSEVLPVTQENNELCTKENEVYPDFAAAMTYFNDYTEEEHTLNIISENPLNVIISPQAADDDFPDVKDFIAKRAIIYGIYRAFINTPNDKVTVTSYLVYSDGKKLKNSPEYTTTITKQQALDIVKKYIPINSLSELTDNNCSFTMQFNELRFDDHNKKGFYNFFDELINVSK
;
A
#
# COMPACT_ATOMS: atom_id res chain seq x y z
N MET A 1 -1.77 -35.83 25.61
CA MET A 1 -1.36 -34.47 26.04
C MET A 1 -1.86 -33.42 25.06
N ASP A 2 -1.97 -33.77 23.78
CA ASP A 2 -2.27 -32.85 22.67
C ASP A 2 -3.62 -32.14 22.79
N ASN A 3 -4.69 -32.84 23.19
CA ASN A 3 -6.02 -32.22 23.34
C ASN A 3 -6.07 -31.18 24.47
N LEU A 4 -5.31 -31.37 25.56
CA LEU A 4 -5.27 -30.42 26.67
C LEU A 4 -4.53 -29.15 26.28
N PHE A 5 -3.40 -29.29 25.60
CA PHE A 5 -2.63 -28.15 25.09
C PHE A 5 -3.42 -27.36 24.04
N PHE A 6 -4.12 -28.04 23.13
CA PHE A 6 -4.98 -27.40 22.13
C PHE A 6 -6.14 -26.62 22.77
N ILE A 7 -6.77 -27.17 23.81
CA ILE A 7 -7.83 -26.47 24.54
C ILE A 7 -7.27 -25.23 25.27
N LEU A 8 -6.09 -25.34 25.88
CA LEU A 8 -5.46 -24.22 26.58
C LEU A 8 -5.02 -23.09 25.63
N THR A 9 -4.47 -23.41 24.46
CA THR A 9 -4.13 -22.40 23.44
C THR A 9 -5.39 -21.73 22.87
N LEU A 10 -6.46 -22.49 22.64
CA LEU A 10 -7.73 -21.93 22.19
C LEU A 10 -8.34 -20.98 23.23
N ILE A 11 -8.31 -21.35 24.51
CA ILE A 11 -8.77 -20.48 25.61
C ILE A 11 -7.92 -19.19 25.68
N ALA A 12 -6.59 -19.31 25.55
CA ALA A 12 -5.70 -18.16 25.56
C ALA A 12 -5.96 -17.22 24.37
N LEU A 13 -6.25 -17.77 23.18
CA LEU A 13 -6.60 -16.99 22.00
C LEU A 13 -7.94 -16.27 22.16
N ILE A 14 -8.95 -16.95 22.69
CA ILE A 14 -10.26 -16.34 22.96
C ILE A 14 -10.11 -15.21 24.00
N ALA A 15 -9.34 -15.43 25.07
CA ALA A 15 -9.07 -14.41 26.08
C ALA A 15 -8.29 -13.20 25.51
N PHE A 16 -7.36 -13.43 24.57
CA PHE A 16 -6.67 -12.37 23.84
C PHE A 16 -7.66 -11.49 23.05
N ILE A 17 -8.50 -12.12 22.22
CA ILE A 17 -9.48 -11.42 21.37
C ILE A 17 -10.48 -10.63 22.23
N LEU A 18 -11.05 -11.26 23.25
CA LEU A 18 -11.98 -10.60 24.18
C LEU A 18 -11.31 -9.46 24.94
N GLY A 19 -10.04 -9.62 25.29
CA GLY A 19 -9.21 -8.61 25.95
C GLY A 19 -8.93 -7.35 25.12
N LEU A 20 -8.80 -7.50 23.79
CA LEU A 20 -8.67 -6.38 22.86
C LEU A 20 -9.99 -5.61 22.71
N ILE A 21 -11.11 -6.34 22.62
CA ILE A 21 -12.44 -5.73 22.45
C ILE A 21 -12.88 -5.03 23.76
N LYS A 22 -12.88 -5.76 24.87
CA LYS A 22 -13.31 -5.29 26.20
C LYS A 22 -12.44 -5.93 27.31
N PRO A 23 -11.40 -5.23 27.81
CA PRO A 23 -10.43 -5.80 28.77
C PRO A 23 -11.07 -6.20 30.10
N LYS A 24 -12.21 -5.59 30.47
CA LYS A 24 -12.97 -5.93 31.67
C LYS A 24 -13.55 -7.36 31.65
N LEU A 25 -13.80 -7.95 30.46
CA LEU A 25 -14.30 -9.33 30.33
C LEU A 25 -13.27 -10.37 30.76
N VAL A 26 -11.99 -10.03 30.67
CA VAL A 26 -10.86 -10.88 31.07
C VAL A 26 -10.18 -10.35 32.32
N LEU A 27 -10.91 -9.56 33.14
CA LEU A 27 -10.45 -9.01 34.42
C LEU A 27 -9.19 -8.14 34.30
N MET A 28 -8.99 -7.47 33.16
CA MET A 28 -7.85 -6.60 32.91
C MET A 28 -8.24 -5.11 32.95
N PRO A 29 -7.35 -4.23 33.45
CA PRO A 29 -7.66 -2.82 33.66
C PRO A 29 -7.69 -2.00 32.37
N ASN A 30 -6.90 -2.36 31.35
CA ASN A 30 -6.88 -1.68 30.06
C ASN A 30 -6.49 -2.64 28.92
N ARG A 31 -6.78 -2.23 27.68
CA ARG A 31 -6.51 -3.02 26.46
C ARG A 31 -5.03 -3.34 26.27
N MET A 32 -4.16 -2.39 26.62
CA MET A 32 -2.70 -2.52 26.48
C MET A 32 -2.12 -3.64 27.36
N LYS A 33 -2.53 -3.72 28.64
CA LYS A 33 -2.12 -4.78 29.55
C LYS A 33 -2.70 -6.13 29.15
N SER A 34 -3.94 -6.14 28.67
CA SER A 34 -4.54 -7.36 28.13
C SER A 34 -3.76 -7.90 26.92
N SER A 35 -3.47 -7.04 25.94
CA SER A 35 -2.70 -7.42 24.74
C SER A 35 -1.33 -7.96 25.10
N LEU A 36 -0.62 -7.29 26.02
CA LEU A 36 0.72 -7.71 26.45
C LEU A 36 0.72 -9.08 27.13
N VAL A 37 -0.17 -9.30 28.11
CA VAL A 37 -0.20 -10.54 28.90
C VAL A 37 -0.56 -11.74 28.03
N TYR A 38 -1.59 -11.63 27.19
CA TYR A 38 -2.04 -12.76 26.39
C TYR A 38 -1.15 -13.01 25.15
N SER A 39 -0.53 -11.97 24.57
CA SER A 39 0.45 -12.14 23.50
C SER A 39 1.72 -12.87 23.99
N VAL A 40 2.25 -12.49 25.16
CA VAL A 40 3.40 -13.18 25.77
C VAL A 40 3.05 -14.63 26.11
N THR A 41 1.86 -14.87 26.66
CA THR A 41 1.39 -16.22 27.00
C THR A 41 1.21 -17.10 25.76
N PHE A 42 0.68 -16.55 24.67
CA PHE A 42 0.54 -17.24 23.39
C PHE A 42 1.89 -17.64 22.79
N LEU A 43 2.88 -16.74 22.83
CA LEU A 43 4.22 -17.02 22.32
C LEU A 43 4.95 -18.11 23.14
N ILE A 44 4.74 -18.14 24.47
CA ILE A 44 5.28 -19.21 25.33
C ILE A 44 4.62 -20.56 25.01
N LEU A 45 3.30 -20.57 24.79
CA LEU A 45 2.61 -21.82 24.42
C LEU A 45 3.03 -22.31 23.02
N LEU A 46 3.26 -21.40 22.08
CA LEU A 46 3.72 -21.72 20.73
C LEU A 46 5.14 -22.30 20.73
N SER A 47 6.06 -21.74 21.53
CA SER A 47 7.43 -22.25 21.62
C SER A 47 7.50 -23.64 22.26
N ILE A 48 6.66 -23.89 23.27
CA ILE A 48 6.49 -25.22 23.86
C ILE A 48 5.91 -26.18 22.81
N PHE A 49 4.91 -25.77 22.04
CA PHE A 49 4.31 -26.61 20.99
C PHE A 49 5.36 -27.07 19.97
N ILE A 50 6.21 -26.15 19.48
CA ILE A 50 7.30 -26.47 18.54
C ILE A 50 8.28 -27.50 19.13
N ALA A 51 8.60 -27.40 20.43
CA ALA A 51 9.52 -28.32 21.09
C ALA A 51 8.99 -29.75 21.25
N PHE A 52 7.66 -29.95 21.15
CA PHE A 52 7.00 -31.24 21.28
C PHE A 52 6.52 -31.84 19.95
N ILE A 53 6.80 -31.20 18.80
CA ILE A 53 6.56 -31.82 17.49
C ILE A 53 7.63 -32.91 17.28
N PRO A 54 7.25 -34.19 17.10
CA PRO A 54 8.22 -35.23 16.75
C PRO A 54 8.80 -34.91 15.37
N SER A 55 10.12 -34.77 15.29
CA SER A 55 10.91 -34.39 14.11
C SER A 55 10.78 -35.33 12.89
N SER A 56 9.91 -36.34 12.93
CA SER A 56 9.85 -37.42 11.94
C SER A 56 8.89 -37.15 10.78
N ASP A 57 7.95 -36.20 10.90
CA ASP A 57 6.91 -35.96 9.88
C ASP A 57 7.20 -34.78 8.95
N THR A 58 8.11 -33.87 9.32
CA THR A 58 8.45 -32.70 8.49
C THR A 58 9.35 -33.05 7.29
N GLN A 59 10.20 -34.08 7.38
CA GLN A 59 11.06 -34.50 6.26
C GLN A 59 10.30 -35.22 5.13
N LYS A 60 9.27 -36.02 5.47
CA LYS A 60 8.51 -36.78 4.45
C LYS A 60 7.61 -35.91 3.58
N GLN A 61 7.16 -34.76 4.06
CA GLN A 61 6.33 -33.85 3.25
C GLN A 61 7.16 -32.97 2.30
N ILE A 62 8.40 -32.65 2.67
CA ILE A 62 9.30 -31.85 1.82
C ILE A 62 9.85 -32.69 0.65
N GLU A 63 10.11 -33.99 0.85
CA GLU A 63 10.64 -34.88 -0.20
C GLU A 63 9.56 -35.28 -1.24
N ASN A 64 8.31 -35.43 -0.82
CA ASN A 64 7.18 -35.74 -1.72
C ASN A 64 6.77 -34.54 -2.59
N GLN A 65 7.03 -33.30 -2.17
CA GLN A 65 6.64 -32.11 -2.92
C GLN A 65 7.69 -31.72 -3.98
N ILE A 66 8.96 -32.06 -3.75
CA ILE A 66 10.06 -31.83 -4.71
C ILE A 66 10.04 -32.86 -5.86
N SER A 67 9.45 -34.05 -5.66
CA SER A 67 9.46 -35.13 -6.65
C SER A 67 8.31 -35.07 -7.68
N ILE A 68 7.33 -34.17 -7.52
CA ILE A 68 6.15 -34.07 -8.41
C ILE A 68 6.36 -33.00 -9.50
N ASP A 69 7.19 -31.98 -9.28
CA ASP A 69 7.39 -30.86 -10.21
C ASP A 69 8.40 -31.13 -11.34
N GLU A 70 9.16 -32.24 -11.32
CA GLU A 70 10.26 -32.48 -12.27
C GLU A 70 9.93 -33.49 -13.41
N GLN A 71 8.66 -33.85 -13.64
CA GLN A 71 8.32 -34.85 -14.67
C GLN A 71 7.25 -34.51 -15.73
N GLU A 72 6.71 -33.30 -15.82
CA GLU A 72 5.73 -32.99 -16.88
C GLU A 72 6.17 -31.88 -17.85
N HIS A 73 7.33 -32.06 -18.47
CA HIS A 73 7.74 -31.30 -19.65
C HIS A 73 8.25 -32.24 -20.78
N ALA A 74 7.32 -32.89 -21.49
CA ALA A 74 7.52 -33.39 -22.85
C ALA A 74 6.18 -33.70 -23.55
N GLN A 75 5.80 -32.90 -24.55
CA GLN A 75 4.67 -33.10 -25.49
C GLN A 75 5.01 -34.21 -26.55
N PRO A 76 4.07 -34.79 -27.36
CA PRO A 76 3.07 -34.08 -28.18
C PRO A 76 1.68 -34.74 -28.49
N GLN A 77 0.73 -33.85 -28.84
CA GLN A 77 -0.37 -33.91 -29.85
C GLN A 77 -1.45 -35.03 -29.90
N ASN A 78 -2.72 -34.58 -29.87
CA ASN A 78 -3.76 -34.63 -30.95
C ASN A 78 -5.11 -35.31 -30.59
N MET A 79 -6.21 -34.54 -30.55
CA MET A 79 -7.45 -34.74 -31.36
C MET A 79 -8.60 -33.79 -30.95
N GLN A 80 -9.36 -33.39 -31.97
CA GLN A 80 -10.46 -32.44 -32.03
C GLN A 80 -11.72 -32.85 -31.24
N ALA A 81 -12.52 -31.86 -30.79
CA ALA A 81 -13.97 -31.80 -31.12
C ALA A 81 -14.61 -30.41 -30.85
N LYS A 82 -15.35 -29.97 -31.87
CA LYS A 82 -16.28 -28.85 -32.10
C LYS A 82 -17.11 -28.24 -30.94
N GLN A 83 -17.18 -26.89 -30.99
CA GLN A 83 -18.33 -25.97 -30.96
C GLN A 83 -19.45 -26.13 -29.91
N ASN A 84 -19.66 -25.09 -29.10
CA ASN A 84 -20.77 -24.13 -29.32
C ASN A 84 -20.61 -22.83 -28.52
N GLN A 85 -20.92 -21.71 -29.19
CA GLN A 85 -20.95 -20.34 -28.69
C GLN A 85 -22.06 -20.12 -27.65
N SER A 86 -21.76 -19.35 -26.62
CA SER A 86 -22.67 -18.31 -26.12
C SER A 86 -21.82 -17.11 -25.70
N GLU A 87 -22.18 -15.99 -26.29
CA GLU A 87 -21.56 -14.68 -26.28
C GLU A 87 -21.66 -14.04 -24.89
N VAL A 88 -20.52 -13.86 -24.22
CA VAL A 88 -20.32 -12.87 -23.17
C VAL A 88 -18.95 -12.25 -23.43
N LEU A 89 -18.92 -10.94 -23.66
CA LEU A 89 -17.69 -10.16 -23.82
C LEU A 89 -16.70 -10.52 -22.69
N PRO A 90 -15.48 -10.99 -22.98
CA PRO A 90 -14.49 -11.13 -21.94
C PRO A 90 -13.94 -9.75 -21.62
N VAL A 91 -14.13 -9.34 -20.37
CA VAL A 91 -13.25 -8.39 -19.69
C VAL A 91 -11.83 -8.86 -19.94
N THR A 92 -11.05 -8.10 -20.70
CA THR A 92 -9.63 -8.37 -20.89
C THR A 92 -8.97 -8.32 -19.52
N GLN A 93 -8.59 -9.50 -19.02
CA GLN A 93 -7.55 -9.64 -18.03
C GLN A 93 -6.31 -8.96 -18.61
N GLU A 94 -5.97 -7.79 -18.09
CA GLU A 94 -4.65 -7.23 -18.31
C GLU A 94 -3.64 -8.22 -17.75
N ASN A 95 -2.63 -8.48 -18.57
CA ASN A 95 -1.47 -9.26 -18.20
C ASN A 95 -0.87 -8.54 -16.98
N ASN A 96 -0.93 -9.15 -15.80
CA ASN A 96 -0.31 -8.63 -14.57
C ASN A 96 1.21 -8.72 -14.69
N GLU A 97 1.78 -8.00 -15.65
CA GLU A 97 3.20 -7.81 -15.76
C GLU A 97 3.64 -6.99 -14.54
N LEU A 98 4.66 -7.49 -13.85
CA LEU A 98 5.24 -6.79 -12.72
C LEU A 98 5.82 -5.46 -13.21
N CYS A 99 5.58 -4.37 -12.48
CA CYS A 99 6.14 -3.06 -12.80
C CYS A 99 7.64 -3.11 -12.56
N THR A 100 8.37 -2.76 -13.61
CA THR A 100 9.81 -2.60 -13.65
C THR A 100 10.17 -1.27 -14.26
N LYS A 101 11.43 -0.86 -14.13
CA LYS A 101 11.94 0.38 -14.72
C LYS A 101 11.72 0.46 -16.23
N GLU A 102 11.68 -0.68 -16.91
CA GLU A 102 11.51 -0.80 -18.35
C GLU A 102 10.06 -0.61 -18.81
N ASN A 103 9.07 -0.81 -17.93
CA ASN A 103 7.64 -0.73 -18.24
C ASN A 103 6.85 0.18 -17.25
N GLU A 104 7.53 1.06 -16.50
CA GLU A 104 6.91 1.87 -15.42
C GLU A 104 5.98 3.01 -15.89
N VAL A 105 5.83 3.22 -17.19
CA VAL A 105 5.02 4.31 -17.76
C VAL A 105 3.72 3.77 -18.33
N TYR A 106 2.60 4.19 -17.73
CA TYR A 106 1.25 3.82 -18.11
C TYR A 106 0.65 4.85 -19.11
N PRO A 107 -0.38 4.46 -19.88
CA PRO A 107 -1.01 5.36 -20.87
C PRO A 107 -1.56 6.66 -20.28
N ASP A 108 -2.16 6.58 -19.09
CA ASP A 108 -2.77 7.69 -18.37
C ASP A 108 -2.69 7.50 -16.85
N PHE A 109 -3.18 8.49 -16.09
CA PHE A 109 -3.11 8.46 -14.64
C PHE A 109 -4.07 7.43 -14.03
N ALA A 110 -5.22 7.19 -14.65
CA ALA A 110 -6.18 6.17 -14.20
C ALA A 110 -5.57 4.75 -14.26
N ALA A 111 -4.88 4.41 -15.35
CA ALA A 111 -4.19 3.14 -15.51
C ALA A 111 -3.07 2.98 -14.47
N ALA A 112 -2.28 4.03 -14.23
CA ALA A 112 -1.25 4.02 -13.19
C ALA A 112 -1.86 3.79 -11.80
N MET A 113 -2.92 4.52 -11.43
CA MET A 113 -3.57 4.38 -10.13
C MET A 113 -4.24 3.01 -9.95
N THR A 114 -4.80 2.44 -11.02
CA THR A 114 -5.35 1.07 -11.01
C THR A 114 -4.27 0.05 -10.69
N TYR A 115 -3.08 0.19 -11.28
CA TYR A 115 -1.96 -0.71 -11.00
C TYR A 115 -1.46 -0.58 -9.55
N PHE A 116 -1.19 0.64 -9.09
CA PHE A 116 -0.63 0.85 -7.75
C PHE A 116 -1.65 0.61 -6.64
N ASN A 117 -2.94 0.83 -6.93
CA ASN A 117 -4.05 0.65 -6.00
C ASN A 117 -3.90 1.40 -4.66
N ASP A 118 -3.09 2.47 -4.64
CA ASP A 118 -2.86 3.32 -3.46
C ASP A 118 -4.03 4.29 -3.23
N TYR A 119 -4.72 4.68 -4.31
CA TYR A 119 -5.89 5.57 -4.32
C TYR A 119 -6.85 5.12 -5.43
N THR A 120 -8.14 5.04 -5.12
CA THR A 120 -9.15 4.50 -6.04
C THR A 120 -10.43 5.33 -6.01
N GLU A 121 -11.18 5.30 -7.12
CA GLU A 121 -12.51 5.94 -7.18
C GLU A 121 -13.53 5.18 -6.31
N GLU A 122 -13.40 3.85 -6.24
CA GLU A 122 -14.27 2.97 -5.44
C GLU A 122 -14.20 3.32 -3.95
N GLU A 123 -13.01 3.58 -3.41
CA GLU A 123 -12.83 3.98 -2.01
C GLU A 123 -13.00 5.50 -1.80
N HIS A 124 -13.41 6.23 -2.83
CA HIS A 124 -13.58 7.68 -2.84
C HIS A 124 -12.29 8.46 -2.51
N THR A 125 -11.13 7.85 -2.78
CA THR A 125 -9.81 8.43 -2.49
C THR A 125 -9.12 9.00 -3.73
N LEU A 126 -9.68 8.78 -4.92
CA LEU A 126 -9.25 9.37 -6.19
C LEU A 126 -10.44 10.00 -6.92
N ASN A 127 -10.21 11.17 -7.53
CA ASN A 127 -11.13 11.79 -8.48
C ASN A 127 -10.34 12.52 -9.57
N ILE A 128 -10.44 12.04 -10.81
CA ILE A 128 -9.79 12.64 -11.97
C ILE A 128 -10.75 13.64 -12.63
N ILE A 129 -10.38 14.93 -12.59
CA ILE A 129 -11.18 16.04 -13.13
C ILE A 129 -10.93 16.22 -14.64
N SER A 130 -9.67 16.08 -15.08
CA SER A 130 -9.28 16.11 -16.49
C SER A 130 -7.97 15.35 -16.70
N GLU A 131 -7.79 14.74 -17.87
CA GLU A 131 -6.56 13.98 -18.21
C GLU A 131 -5.48 14.82 -18.92
N ASN A 132 -5.86 15.91 -19.63
CA ASN A 132 -4.89 16.72 -20.37
C ASN A 132 -5.24 18.23 -20.37
N PRO A 133 -4.50 19.08 -19.62
CA PRO A 133 -3.50 18.68 -18.63
C PRO A 133 -4.17 17.93 -17.47
N LEU A 134 -3.42 17.04 -16.82
CA LEU A 134 -3.95 16.26 -15.70
C LEU A 134 -4.39 17.19 -14.56
N ASN A 135 -5.63 17.02 -14.09
CA ASN A 135 -6.18 17.65 -12.90
C ASN A 135 -6.84 16.58 -12.05
N VAL A 136 -6.32 16.35 -10.85
CA VAL A 136 -6.71 15.24 -9.99
C VAL A 136 -6.87 15.69 -8.55
N ILE A 137 -7.82 15.07 -7.86
CA ILE A 137 -7.98 15.17 -6.42
C ILE A 137 -7.58 13.82 -5.81
N ILE A 138 -6.61 13.85 -4.90
CA ILE A 138 -6.17 12.70 -4.10
C ILE A 138 -6.62 12.91 -2.67
N SER A 139 -7.60 12.10 -2.25
CA SER A 139 -8.32 12.26 -0.99
C SER A 139 -8.09 11.11 -0.03
N PRO A 140 -6.95 11.04 0.68
CA PRO A 140 -6.72 9.99 1.67
C PRO A 140 -7.78 10.02 2.78
N GLN A 141 -8.07 8.84 3.32
CA GLN A 141 -8.99 8.70 4.46
C GLN A 141 -8.32 9.12 5.77
N ALA A 142 -9.09 9.73 6.67
CA ALA A 142 -8.66 10.06 8.03
C ALA A 142 -9.84 10.06 9.00
N ALA A 143 -9.55 9.97 10.31
CA ALA A 143 -10.54 10.00 11.37
C ALA A 143 -10.77 11.42 11.90
N ASP A 144 -11.95 11.67 12.49
CA ASP A 144 -12.28 12.99 13.05
C ASP A 144 -11.40 13.33 14.26
N ASP A 145 -10.98 12.33 15.02
CA ASP A 145 -10.16 12.45 16.22
C ASP A 145 -8.64 12.38 15.98
N ASP A 146 -8.20 12.21 14.72
CA ASP A 146 -6.78 12.35 14.39
C ASP A 146 -6.26 13.74 14.76
N PHE A 147 -5.02 13.78 15.24
CA PHE A 147 -4.39 15.05 15.61
C PHE A 147 -4.26 15.98 14.38
N PRO A 148 -4.38 17.31 14.56
CA PRO A 148 -4.32 18.25 13.44
C PRO A 148 -3.05 18.18 12.60
N ASP A 149 -1.90 17.92 13.23
CA ASP A 149 -0.61 17.73 12.56
C ASP A 149 -0.58 16.45 11.73
N VAL A 150 -1.12 15.34 12.25
CA VAL A 150 -1.28 14.09 11.48
C VAL A 150 -2.11 14.32 10.22
N LYS A 151 -3.26 15.00 10.35
CA LYS A 151 -4.12 15.36 9.21
C LYS A 151 -3.36 16.20 8.18
N ASP A 152 -2.60 17.18 8.65
CA ASP A 152 -1.77 18.04 7.81
C ASP A 152 -0.72 17.24 7.04
N PHE A 153 0.03 16.35 7.71
CA PHE A 153 1.01 15.48 7.06
C PHE A 153 0.40 14.58 5.99
N ILE A 154 -0.76 13.98 6.26
CA ILE A 154 -1.45 13.09 5.32
C ILE A 154 -1.81 13.84 4.04
N ALA A 155 -2.43 15.03 4.15
CA ALA A 155 -2.81 15.82 2.97
C ALA A 155 -1.57 16.30 2.17
N LYS A 156 -0.51 16.74 2.86
CA LYS A 156 0.75 17.16 2.22
C LYS A 156 1.43 16.01 1.46
N ARG A 157 1.47 14.82 2.06
CA ARG A 157 2.05 13.61 1.44
C ARG A 157 1.26 13.18 0.20
N ALA A 158 -0.07 13.33 0.21
CA ALA A 158 -0.90 13.03 -0.94
C ALA A 158 -0.64 13.97 -2.13
N ILE A 159 -0.39 15.27 -1.89
CA ILE A 159 0.09 16.20 -2.92
C ILE A 159 1.41 15.71 -3.53
N ILE A 160 2.41 15.42 -2.68
CA ILE A 160 3.71 14.95 -3.13
C ILE A 160 3.53 13.64 -3.92
N TYR A 161 2.78 12.68 -3.40
CA TYR A 161 2.47 11.44 -4.08
C TYR A 161 1.91 11.67 -5.49
N GLY A 162 0.84 12.47 -5.61
CA GLY A 162 0.18 12.73 -6.88
C GLY A 162 1.09 13.37 -7.92
N ILE A 163 1.89 14.36 -7.52
CA ILE A 163 2.83 15.05 -8.41
C ILE A 163 3.83 14.05 -8.98
N TYR A 164 4.50 13.27 -8.11
CA TYR A 164 5.60 12.43 -8.56
C TYR A 164 5.11 11.15 -9.25
N ARG A 165 3.99 10.55 -8.84
CA ARG A 165 3.37 9.45 -9.60
C ARG A 165 2.94 9.89 -10.99
N ALA A 166 2.33 11.07 -11.11
CA ALA A 166 1.94 11.59 -12.42
C ALA A 166 3.16 11.74 -13.33
N PHE A 167 4.25 12.33 -12.85
CA PHE A 167 5.41 12.58 -13.70
C PHE A 167 6.33 11.39 -13.96
N ILE A 168 6.39 10.43 -13.03
CA ILE A 168 7.23 9.23 -13.17
C ILE A 168 6.50 8.19 -14.03
N ASN A 169 5.22 7.97 -13.77
CA ASN A 169 4.50 6.79 -14.27
C ASN A 169 3.51 7.11 -15.39
N THR A 170 3.49 8.34 -15.94
CA THR A 170 2.60 8.71 -17.06
C THR A 170 3.30 9.69 -18.01
N PRO A 171 2.78 9.92 -19.23
CA PRO A 171 3.36 10.87 -20.18
C PRO A 171 3.10 12.36 -19.85
N ASN A 172 2.48 12.68 -18.70
CA ASN A 172 2.15 14.05 -18.33
C ASN A 172 3.39 14.94 -18.12
N ASP A 173 3.33 16.18 -18.62
CA ASP A 173 4.35 17.22 -18.45
C ASP A 173 3.91 18.36 -17.53
N LYS A 174 2.61 18.45 -17.23
CA LYS A 174 1.98 19.38 -16.31
C LYS A 174 0.82 18.72 -15.58
N VAL A 175 0.74 18.93 -14.27
CA VAL A 175 -0.32 18.37 -13.42
C VAL A 175 -0.86 19.43 -12.48
N THR A 176 -2.16 19.35 -12.18
CA THR A 176 -2.81 19.99 -11.05
C THR A 176 -3.21 18.92 -10.06
N VAL A 177 -2.71 18.99 -8.82
CA VAL A 177 -3.06 18.05 -7.75
C VAL A 177 -3.71 18.83 -6.64
N THR A 178 -4.90 18.39 -6.23
CA THR A 178 -5.58 18.84 -5.01
C THR A 178 -5.60 17.71 -4.01
N SER A 179 -5.45 18.01 -2.73
CA SER A 179 -5.63 17.05 -1.65
C SER A 179 -6.40 17.65 -0.49
N TYR A 180 -7.36 16.88 -0.01
CA TYR A 180 -8.06 17.03 1.26
C TYR A 180 -8.39 15.63 1.80
N LEU A 181 -8.83 15.52 3.04
CA LEU A 181 -9.13 14.27 3.71
C LEU A 181 -10.62 13.95 3.60
N VAL A 182 -10.93 12.66 3.54
CA VAL A 182 -12.31 12.14 3.55
C VAL A 182 -12.50 11.15 4.69
N TYR A 183 -13.74 10.96 5.11
CA TYR A 183 -14.14 9.81 5.93
C TYR A 183 -14.15 8.54 5.07
N SER A 184 -14.29 7.38 5.71
CA SER A 184 -14.44 6.09 5.02
C SER A 184 -15.68 6.00 4.12
N ASP A 185 -16.66 6.90 4.27
CA ASP A 185 -17.85 6.99 3.42
C ASP A 185 -17.67 7.99 2.26
N GLY A 186 -16.45 8.48 2.04
CA GLY A 186 -16.08 9.41 0.96
C GLY A 186 -16.46 10.87 1.21
N LYS A 187 -17.18 11.19 2.31
CA LYS A 187 -17.48 12.59 2.62
C LYS A 187 -16.22 13.32 3.07
N LYS A 188 -16.03 14.56 2.61
CA LYS A 188 -14.93 15.42 3.05
C LYS A 188 -14.95 15.62 4.56
N LEU A 189 -13.79 15.45 5.20
CA LEU A 189 -13.59 15.59 6.64
C LEU A 189 -13.82 17.05 7.08
N LYS A 190 -14.56 17.23 8.18
CA LYS A 190 -14.79 18.55 8.77
C LYS A 190 -13.46 19.09 9.33
N ASN A 191 -13.00 20.23 8.82
CA ASN A 191 -11.67 20.81 9.09
C ASN A 191 -10.50 20.06 8.44
N SER A 192 -10.74 19.40 7.31
CA SER A 192 -9.64 18.93 6.48
C SER A 192 -8.69 20.08 6.10
N PRO A 193 -7.36 19.92 6.25
CA PRO A 193 -6.43 20.74 5.50
C PRO A 193 -6.66 20.51 4.01
N GLU A 194 -6.45 21.55 3.20
CA GLU A 194 -6.64 21.48 1.76
C GLU A 194 -5.51 22.20 1.06
N TYR A 195 -4.91 21.51 0.09
CA TYR A 195 -3.79 21.99 -0.69
C TYR A 195 -4.07 21.76 -2.16
N THR A 196 -3.64 22.71 -2.99
CA THR A 196 -3.68 22.59 -4.44
C THR A 196 -2.41 23.18 -5.01
N THR A 197 -1.83 22.53 -6.01
CA THR A 197 -0.77 23.10 -6.83
C THR A 197 -0.89 22.68 -8.27
N THR A 198 -0.46 23.56 -9.17
CA THR A 198 -0.25 23.26 -10.58
C THR A 198 1.23 23.40 -10.87
N ILE A 199 1.86 22.36 -11.39
CA ILE A 199 3.31 22.28 -11.55
C ILE A 199 3.69 21.56 -12.85
N THR A 200 4.84 21.86 -13.43
CA THR A 200 5.42 21.13 -14.56
C THR A 200 6.44 20.09 -14.12
N LYS A 201 6.70 19.09 -14.97
CA LYS A 201 7.70 18.04 -14.72
C LYS A 201 9.08 18.60 -14.44
N GLN A 202 9.49 19.64 -15.17
CA GLN A 202 10.77 20.31 -14.97
C GLN A 202 10.84 21.04 -13.62
N GLN A 203 9.77 21.75 -13.25
CA GLN A 203 9.71 22.43 -11.95
C GLN A 203 9.80 21.44 -10.78
N ALA A 204 9.07 20.31 -10.86
CA ALA A 204 9.16 19.27 -9.83
C ALA A 204 10.57 18.67 -9.73
N LEU A 205 11.22 18.42 -10.87
CA LEU A 205 12.61 17.95 -10.92
C LEU A 205 13.59 18.94 -10.28
N ASP A 206 13.47 20.23 -10.60
CA ASP A 206 14.35 21.27 -10.06
C ASP A 206 14.18 21.45 -8.55
N ILE A 207 12.96 21.25 -8.02
CA ILE A 207 12.68 21.30 -6.59
C ILE A 207 13.29 20.09 -5.87
N VAL A 208 12.98 18.85 -6.30
CA VAL A 208 13.46 17.65 -5.59
C VAL A 208 14.99 17.52 -5.60
N LYS A 209 15.65 18.01 -6.66
CA LYS A 209 17.12 18.03 -6.77
C LYS A 209 17.82 18.79 -5.65
N LYS A 210 17.14 19.73 -5.00
CA LYS A 210 17.68 20.46 -3.85
C LYS A 210 17.80 19.58 -2.59
N TYR A 211 17.01 18.51 -2.53
CA TYR A 211 16.87 17.63 -1.37
C TYR A 211 17.48 16.24 -1.60
N ILE A 212 17.48 15.78 -2.86
CA ILE A 212 17.92 14.43 -3.25
C ILE A 212 18.78 14.56 -4.52
N PRO A 213 20.03 14.03 -4.52
CA PRO A 213 20.94 14.13 -5.65
C PRO A 213 20.53 13.16 -6.77
N ILE A 214 19.64 13.59 -7.66
CA ILE A 214 19.16 12.84 -8.83
C ILE A 214 19.36 13.65 -10.12
N ASN A 215 19.35 12.99 -11.28
CA ASN A 215 19.36 13.66 -12.58
C ASN A 215 17.98 13.65 -13.24
N SER A 216 17.20 12.60 -13.04
CA SER A 216 15.81 12.45 -13.52
C SER A 216 14.85 12.02 -12.40
N LEU A 217 13.55 12.28 -12.60
CA LEU A 217 12.51 11.86 -11.65
C LEU A 217 12.38 10.34 -11.53
N SER A 218 12.76 9.58 -12.56
CA SER A 218 12.74 8.11 -12.52
C SER A 218 13.69 7.57 -11.44
N GLU A 219 14.75 8.29 -11.04
CA GLU A 219 15.64 7.86 -9.95
C GLU A 219 14.96 7.90 -8.57
N LEU A 220 13.74 8.46 -8.45
CA LEU A 220 12.96 8.44 -7.22
C LEU A 220 12.24 7.11 -6.97
N THR A 221 12.25 6.18 -7.92
CA THR A 221 11.70 4.83 -7.76
C THR A 221 12.75 3.75 -8.02
N ASP A 222 12.59 2.58 -7.39
CA ASP A 222 13.44 1.41 -7.57
C ASP A 222 12.97 0.51 -8.74
N ASN A 223 13.62 -0.64 -8.91
CA ASN A 223 13.30 -1.60 -9.97
C ASN A 223 11.91 -2.23 -9.85
N ASN A 224 11.20 -2.04 -8.73
CA ASN A 224 9.83 -2.51 -8.51
C ASN A 224 8.83 -1.34 -8.50
N CYS A 225 9.22 -0.18 -9.06
CA CYS A 225 8.42 1.04 -9.12
C CYS A 225 8.02 1.62 -7.74
N SER A 226 8.65 1.14 -6.67
CA SER A 226 8.46 1.66 -5.31
C SER A 226 9.31 2.89 -5.11
N PHE A 227 8.82 3.88 -4.35
CA PHE A 227 9.64 5.06 -4.04
C PHE A 227 10.89 4.64 -3.26
N THR A 228 12.03 5.20 -3.63
CA THR A 228 13.31 4.89 -2.99
C THR A 228 13.28 5.25 -1.51
N MET A 229 14.14 4.59 -0.73
CA MET A 229 14.30 4.89 0.70
C MET A 229 14.62 6.38 0.93
N GLN A 230 15.49 6.98 0.10
CA GLN A 230 15.85 8.39 0.24
C GLN A 230 14.66 9.33 -0.01
N PHE A 231 13.81 9.01 -0.99
CA PHE A 231 12.62 9.82 -1.24
C PHE A 231 11.56 9.64 -0.15
N ASN A 232 11.41 8.42 0.38
CA ASN A 232 10.54 8.18 1.53
C ASN A 232 11.07 8.84 2.81
N GLU A 233 12.37 8.89 3.04
CA GLU A 233 12.97 9.66 4.14
C GLU A 233 12.59 11.14 4.07
N LEU A 234 12.48 11.74 2.87
CA LEU A 234 12.00 13.11 2.72
C LEU A 234 10.47 13.22 2.92
N ARG A 235 9.69 12.33 2.31
CA ARG A 235 8.20 12.33 2.37
C ARG A 235 7.63 12.07 3.76
N PHE A 236 8.34 11.26 4.56
CA PHE A 236 7.90 10.81 5.88
C PHE A 236 8.70 11.45 7.02
N ASP A 237 9.35 12.60 6.74
CA ASP A 237 10.12 13.36 7.73
C ASP A 237 9.24 14.29 8.57
N ASP A 238 8.49 13.70 9.50
CA ASP A 238 7.56 14.43 10.38
C ASP A 238 8.27 15.36 11.38
N HIS A 239 9.58 15.21 11.53
CA HIS A 239 10.42 16.05 12.38
C HIS A 239 11.19 17.12 11.59
N ASN A 240 10.97 17.23 10.28
CA ASN A 240 11.61 18.18 9.38
C ASN A 240 13.16 18.16 9.38
N LYS A 241 13.78 17.02 9.68
CA LYS A 241 15.25 16.83 9.64
C LYS A 241 15.83 16.79 8.23
N LYS A 242 15.03 16.33 7.27
CA LYS A 242 15.32 16.23 5.83
C LYS A 242 14.71 17.37 5.03
N GLY A 243 13.85 18.18 5.65
CA GLY A 243 13.30 19.41 5.06
C GLY A 243 11.94 19.22 4.39
N PHE A 244 11.12 18.27 4.86
CA PHE A 244 9.77 18.01 4.35
C PHE A 244 8.93 19.28 4.15
N TYR A 245 8.90 20.19 5.13
CA TYR A 245 8.08 21.41 5.02
C TYR A 245 8.57 22.35 3.94
N ASN A 246 9.88 22.61 3.86
CA ASN A 246 10.44 23.46 2.82
C ASN A 246 10.21 22.85 1.43
N PHE A 247 10.40 21.54 1.30
CA PHE A 247 10.14 20.81 0.07
C PHE A 247 8.67 20.94 -0.36
N PHE A 248 7.75 20.74 0.57
CA PHE A 248 6.32 20.90 0.32
C PHE A 248 5.97 22.35 -0.06
N ASP A 249 6.46 23.34 0.69
CA ASP A 249 6.19 24.75 0.46
C ASP A 249 6.68 25.22 -0.90
N GLU A 250 7.84 24.74 -1.35
CA GLU A 250 8.34 25.01 -2.70
C GLU A 250 7.40 24.43 -3.77
N LEU A 251 6.88 23.21 -3.58
CA LEU A 251 5.95 22.58 -4.53
C LEU A 251 4.62 23.33 -4.64
N ILE A 252 4.06 23.85 -3.54
CA ILE A 252 2.77 24.54 -3.55
C ILE A 252 2.87 26.02 -3.94
N ASN A 253 4.05 26.64 -3.83
CA ASN A 253 4.24 28.05 -4.16
C ASN A 253 4.86 28.27 -5.56
N VAL A 254 5.27 27.21 -6.27
CA VAL A 254 5.88 27.33 -7.62
C VAL A 254 4.95 27.97 -8.67
N SER A 255 3.64 27.97 -8.41
CA SER A 255 2.61 28.55 -9.27
C SER A 255 2.18 29.97 -8.89
N LYS A 256 2.71 30.50 -7.77
CA LYS A 256 2.46 31.87 -7.29
C LYS A 256 3.57 32.80 -7.76
#